data_AF-A0A940FA50-F1
#
_entry.id   AF-A0A940FA50-F1
#
_cell.length_a   1.000
_cell.length_b   1.000
_cell.length_c   1.000
_cell.angle_alpha   90.00
_cell.angle_beta   90.00
_cell.angle_gamma   90.00
#
_symmetry.space_group_name_H-M   'P 1'
#
loop_
_entity.id
_entity.type
_entity.pdbx_description
1 polymer ?
#
loop_
_entity_poly.entity_id
_entity_poly.type
_entity_poly.pdbx_seq_one_letter_code
_entity_poly.pdbx_strand_id
1 'polypeptide(L)'
;RLLSWGTTLTCTDVSTGIMQLVRRGARVINLSLGFDQECSVLESAVQFAYANGATVVSASGNDADKGNPLSFPASYEHVITAAAITPSLTVASFSNYDDYVDVAAPGVAVPVDVPLRWDDKDGTAEGRTTVSGTSFASPYVAGGVSWIVGARPELDASQVAAILRASTRDLEQPGWDPYTGYGLLQITNALAVPTPPKDLLEPNDSPAYVRPAGKGTFSKTPIWTGGPKVTVRATGDSADDNIDAYRVKVPAGKRIKVQLQPSTGRADLFAFDQSVRSFLRSTPIDASTRSGTRTDTIWIRNTGKSARFAFIVVNTTGPEDQRGLSEYGLSVRRD
;
A
#
# COMPACT_ATOMS: atom_id res chain seq x y z
N ARG A 1 7.96 -20.88 15.03
CA ARG A 1 7.00 -21.05 16.14
C ARG A 1 5.63 -20.73 15.57
N LEU A 2 4.69 -21.67 15.54
CA LEU A 2 3.28 -21.29 15.46
C LEU A 2 3.00 -20.52 16.75
N LEU A 3 2.55 -19.28 16.64
CA LEU A 3 2.14 -18.48 17.79
C LEU A 3 0.78 -19.02 18.24
N SER A 4 0.75 -19.68 19.39
CA SER A 4 -0.41 -20.41 19.90
C SER A 4 -1.34 -19.50 20.71
N TRP A 5 -2.62 -19.89 20.76
CA TRP A 5 -3.65 -19.35 21.65
C TRP A 5 -3.15 -19.08 23.09
N GLY A 6 -3.57 -17.95 23.67
CA GLY A 6 -3.31 -17.58 25.07
C GLY A 6 -2.10 -16.68 25.31
N THR A 7 -1.31 -16.37 24.28
CA THR A 7 -0.29 -15.31 24.35
C THR A 7 -0.83 -14.05 23.70
N THR A 8 -0.85 -12.93 24.44
CA THR A 8 -1.05 -11.61 23.85
C THR A 8 0.04 -11.39 22.81
N LEU A 9 -0.35 -11.26 21.55
CA LEU A 9 0.57 -10.88 20.49
C LEU A 9 0.86 -9.40 20.61
N THR A 10 2.13 -9.04 20.67
CA THR A 10 2.52 -7.63 20.59
C THR A 10 2.80 -7.25 19.14
N CYS A 11 2.74 -5.96 18.84
CA CYS A 11 3.18 -5.46 17.53
C CYS A 11 4.63 -5.87 17.21
N THR A 12 5.50 -5.98 18.22
CA THR A 12 6.90 -6.43 18.04
C THR A 12 6.98 -7.91 17.65
N ASP A 13 6.11 -8.76 18.20
CA ASP A 13 6.04 -10.18 17.83
C ASP A 13 5.62 -10.35 16.38
N VAL A 14 4.56 -9.63 15.96
CA VAL A 14 4.06 -9.65 14.58
C VAL A 14 5.13 -9.11 13.62
N SER A 15 5.75 -7.98 13.95
CA SER A 15 6.85 -7.38 13.16
C SER A 15 8.00 -8.36 12.97
N THR A 16 8.42 -9.02 14.04
CA THR A 16 9.49 -10.02 14.00
C THR A 16 9.09 -11.21 13.13
N GLY A 17 7.83 -11.66 13.22
CA GLY A 17 7.27 -12.72 12.38
C GLY A 17 7.32 -12.38 10.89
N ILE A 18 6.85 -11.19 10.52
CA ILE A 18 6.89 -10.68 9.13
C ILE A 18 8.33 -10.73 8.62
N MET A 19 9.28 -10.10 9.34
CA MET A 19 10.68 -10.06 8.91
C MET A 19 11.30 -11.47 8.77
N GLN A 20 10.94 -12.41 9.65
CA GLN A 20 11.41 -13.80 9.58
C GLN A 20 10.84 -14.55 8.37
N LEU A 21 9.55 -14.35 8.05
CA LEU A 21 8.90 -14.95 6.89
C LEU A 21 9.51 -14.44 5.59
N VAL A 22 9.69 -13.12 5.46
CA VAL A 22 10.35 -12.49 4.30
C VAL A 22 11.77 -13.04 4.11
N ARG A 23 12.57 -13.13 5.18
CA ARG A 23 13.92 -13.72 5.12
C ARG A 23 13.95 -15.20 4.73
N ARG A 24 12.83 -15.91 4.87
CA ARG A 24 12.65 -17.30 4.45
C ARG A 24 12.07 -17.41 3.03
N GLY A 25 11.87 -16.30 2.34
CA GLY A 25 11.35 -16.26 0.98
C GLY A 25 9.83 -16.30 0.88
N ALA A 26 9.09 -16.02 1.97
CA ALA A 26 7.64 -15.86 1.87
C ALA A 26 7.33 -14.64 1.00
N ARG A 27 6.50 -14.85 -0.04
CA ARG A 27 6.03 -13.80 -0.94
C ARG A 27 4.65 -13.25 -0.56
N VAL A 28 3.89 -14.00 0.24
CA VAL A 28 2.54 -13.61 0.70
C VAL A 28 2.45 -13.92 2.19
N ILE A 29 1.97 -12.95 2.97
CA ILE A 29 1.84 -13.06 4.43
C ILE A 29 0.42 -12.65 4.81
N ASN A 30 -0.36 -13.60 5.35
CA ASN A 30 -1.70 -13.35 5.84
C ASN A 30 -1.70 -13.00 7.33
N LEU A 31 -2.33 -11.89 7.69
CA LEU A 31 -2.51 -11.41 9.06
C LEU A 31 -4.00 -11.29 9.37
N SER A 32 -4.60 -12.41 9.80
CA SER A 32 -5.97 -12.44 10.33
C SER A 32 -6.06 -11.92 11.78
N LEU A 33 -5.44 -10.76 12.03
CA LEU A 33 -5.29 -10.10 13.34
C LEU A 33 -5.27 -8.59 13.15
N GLY A 34 -5.42 -7.83 14.25
CA GLY A 34 -5.31 -6.38 14.21
C GLY A 34 -5.07 -5.78 15.60
N PHE A 35 -4.70 -4.50 15.61
CA PHE A 35 -4.50 -3.67 16.79
C PHE A 35 -5.25 -2.34 16.62
N ASP A 36 -5.81 -1.80 17.71
CA ASP A 36 -6.58 -0.55 17.67
C ASP A 36 -5.70 0.71 17.65
N GLN A 37 -4.37 0.55 17.68
CA GLN A 37 -3.40 1.64 17.75
C GLN A 37 -2.27 1.40 16.76
N GLU A 38 -1.83 2.47 16.12
CA GLU A 38 -0.67 2.45 15.25
C GLU A 38 0.58 1.99 16.01
N CYS A 39 1.39 1.18 15.35
CA CYS A 39 2.70 0.78 15.80
C CYS A 39 3.76 0.95 14.71
N SER A 40 4.65 1.93 14.91
CA SER A 40 5.71 2.25 13.95
C SER A 40 6.66 1.10 13.63
N VAL A 41 6.87 0.15 14.55
CA VAL A 41 7.67 -1.06 14.28
C VAL A 41 6.94 -2.04 13.36
N LEU A 42 5.61 -2.12 13.45
CA LEU A 42 4.79 -2.97 12.59
C LEU A 42 4.70 -2.40 11.19
N GLU A 43 4.44 -1.09 11.08
CA GLU A 43 4.51 -0.35 9.82
C GLU A 43 5.87 -0.55 9.14
N SER A 44 6.98 -0.36 9.87
CA SER A 44 8.33 -0.60 9.34
C SER A 44 8.55 -2.04 8.86
N ALA A 45 7.90 -3.02 9.49
CA ALA A 45 8.01 -4.42 9.10
C ALA A 45 7.18 -4.75 7.84
N VAL A 46 5.99 -4.15 7.69
CA VAL A 46 5.18 -4.20 6.46
C VAL A 46 5.97 -3.61 5.30
N GLN A 47 6.55 -2.45 5.50
CA GLN A 47 7.37 -1.74 4.50
C GLN A 47 8.62 -2.54 4.12
N PHE A 48 9.24 -3.21 5.10
CA PHE A 48 10.30 -4.17 4.84
C PHE A 48 9.83 -5.37 3.99
N ALA A 49 8.63 -5.88 4.21
CA ALA A 49 8.08 -6.96 3.38
C ALA A 49 7.84 -6.50 1.95
N TYR A 50 7.15 -5.37 1.78
CA TYR A 50 6.83 -4.77 0.48
C TYR A 50 8.10 -4.55 -0.37
N ALA A 51 9.10 -3.89 0.21
CA ALA A 51 10.36 -3.63 -0.47
C ALA A 51 11.21 -4.87 -0.80
N ASN A 52 10.93 -6.01 -0.17
CA ASN A 52 11.54 -7.30 -0.48
C ASN A 52 10.63 -8.17 -1.37
N GLY A 53 9.61 -7.58 -1.99
CA GLY A 53 8.71 -8.24 -2.93
C GLY A 53 7.68 -9.17 -2.28
N ALA A 54 7.45 -9.04 -0.97
CA ALA A 54 6.44 -9.78 -0.25
C ALA A 54 5.21 -8.91 0.02
N THR A 55 4.03 -9.45 -0.26
CA THR A 55 2.74 -8.78 -0.03
C THR A 55 2.16 -9.20 1.32
N VAL A 56 1.77 -8.22 2.13
CA VAL A 56 1.03 -8.44 3.37
C VAL A 56 -0.46 -8.29 3.08
N VAL A 57 -1.25 -9.24 3.55
CA VAL A 57 -2.72 -9.22 3.47
C VAL A 57 -3.25 -9.19 4.90
N SER A 58 -4.16 -8.27 5.22
CA SER A 58 -4.72 -8.12 6.56
C SER A 58 -6.25 -8.17 6.55
N ALA A 59 -6.85 -8.55 7.67
CA ALA A 59 -8.29 -8.42 7.91
C ALA A 59 -8.63 -6.98 8.30
N SER A 60 -9.72 -6.40 7.78
CA SER A 60 -10.06 -5.00 8.07
C SER A 60 -10.50 -4.75 9.53
N GLY A 61 -11.02 -5.77 10.22
CA GLY A 61 -11.59 -5.64 11.58
C GLY A 61 -13.06 -6.09 11.65
N ASN A 62 -13.62 -6.22 12.86
CA ASN A 62 -14.96 -6.80 13.09
C ASN A 62 -15.84 -5.94 14.03
N ASP A 63 -15.62 -4.63 14.02
CA ASP A 63 -16.16 -3.68 14.99
C ASP A 63 -16.82 -2.46 14.31
N ALA A 64 -17.26 -2.61 13.05
CA ALA A 64 -17.98 -1.55 12.33
C ALA A 64 -19.28 -1.15 13.05
N ASP A 65 -19.97 -2.13 13.62
CA ASP A 65 -21.16 -1.95 14.47
C ASP A 65 -20.83 -1.44 15.88
N LYS A 66 -19.54 -1.30 16.21
CA LYS A 66 -19.01 -0.82 17.50
C LYS A 66 -18.14 0.43 17.35
N GLY A 67 -18.51 1.29 16.40
CA GLY A 67 -17.87 2.59 16.19
C GLY A 67 -16.74 2.59 15.16
N ASN A 68 -16.50 1.46 14.48
CA ASN A 68 -15.58 1.35 13.35
C ASN A 68 -14.17 1.91 13.65
N PRO A 69 -13.47 1.41 14.69
CA PRO A 69 -12.09 1.81 14.93
C PRO A 69 -11.20 1.36 13.76
N LEU A 70 -10.18 2.15 13.43
CA LEU A 70 -9.12 1.72 12.51
C LEU A 70 -8.40 0.49 13.08
N SER A 71 -8.00 -0.42 12.21
CA SER A 71 -7.32 -1.66 12.60
C SER A 71 -5.95 -1.74 11.94
N PHE A 72 -4.90 -1.91 12.71
CA PHE A 72 -3.53 -2.00 12.20
C PHE A 72 -3.04 -3.46 12.21
N PRO A 73 -2.47 -3.97 11.12
CA PRO A 73 -1.91 -3.22 9.99
C PRO A 73 -2.86 -2.97 8.80
N ALA A 74 -4.15 -3.30 8.89
CA ALA A 74 -5.07 -3.12 7.76
C ALA A 74 -5.17 -1.66 7.27
N SER A 75 -5.05 -0.69 8.17
CA SER A 75 -5.06 0.73 7.83
C SER A 75 -3.64 1.30 7.57
N TYR A 76 -2.72 0.49 7.02
CA TYR A 76 -1.40 0.92 6.57
C TYR A 76 -1.27 0.87 5.05
N GLU A 77 -0.47 1.80 4.51
CA GLU A 77 0.04 1.73 3.14
C GLU A 77 0.78 0.39 2.91
N HIS A 78 0.66 -0.13 1.69
CA HIS A 78 1.28 -1.38 1.22
C HIS A 78 0.76 -2.66 1.90
N VAL A 79 -0.45 -2.60 2.45
CA VAL A 79 -1.19 -3.76 2.97
C VAL A 79 -2.44 -3.97 2.13
N ILE A 80 -2.63 -5.20 1.63
CA ILE A 80 -3.89 -5.56 0.99
C ILE A 80 -4.92 -5.87 2.07
N THR A 81 -5.92 -5.00 2.22
CA THR A 81 -6.93 -5.13 3.27
C THR A 81 -8.20 -5.80 2.77
N ALA A 82 -8.57 -6.86 3.48
CA ALA A 82 -9.70 -7.72 3.15
C ALA A 82 -10.95 -7.36 3.98
N ALA A 83 -12.01 -6.96 3.29
CA ALA A 83 -13.35 -6.81 3.85
C ALA A 83 -14.14 -8.13 3.77
N ALA A 84 -15.11 -8.29 4.68
CA ALA A 84 -15.98 -9.45 4.74
C ALA A 84 -17.32 -9.18 4.06
N ILE A 85 -17.72 -10.08 3.16
CA ILE A 85 -19.07 -10.09 2.58
C ILE A 85 -19.87 -11.31 2.99
N THR A 86 -21.19 -11.16 2.91
CA THR A 86 -22.18 -12.21 3.11
C THR A 86 -22.31 -13.12 1.89
N PRO A 87 -22.93 -14.32 2.02
CA PRO A 87 -23.28 -15.15 0.86
C PRO A 87 -24.19 -14.45 -0.16
N SER A 88 -24.91 -13.39 0.26
CA SER A 88 -25.74 -12.56 -0.62
C SER A 88 -24.97 -11.44 -1.31
N LEU A 89 -23.63 -11.42 -1.22
CA LEU A 89 -22.73 -10.46 -1.87
C LEU A 89 -22.89 -9.01 -1.37
N THR A 90 -23.32 -8.86 -0.12
CA THR A 90 -23.38 -7.56 0.57
C THR A 90 -22.27 -7.49 1.62
N VAL A 91 -21.80 -6.29 1.97
CA VAL A 91 -20.88 -6.14 3.11
C VAL A 91 -21.47 -6.73 4.41
N ALA A 92 -20.62 -7.40 5.19
CA ALA A 92 -21.01 -7.90 6.52
C ALA A 92 -21.10 -6.73 7.50
N SER A 93 -22.14 -6.68 8.33
CA SER A 93 -22.41 -5.53 9.22
C SER A 93 -21.29 -5.22 10.22
N PHE A 94 -20.44 -6.19 10.54
CA PHE A 94 -19.31 -6.03 11.44
C PHE A 94 -18.01 -5.61 10.72
N SER A 95 -17.95 -5.73 9.38
CA SER A 95 -16.70 -5.52 8.62
C SER A 95 -16.29 -4.06 8.70
N ASN A 96 -15.16 -3.78 9.33
CA ASN A 96 -14.63 -2.41 9.38
C ASN A 96 -14.41 -1.89 7.96
N TYR A 97 -14.66 -0.58 7.81
CA TYR A 97 -14.55 0.16 6.57
C TYR A 97 -13.63 1.36 6.78
N ASP A 98 -12.74 1.61 5.82
CA ASP A 98 -11.86 2.77 5.82
C ASP A 98 -11.31 3.01 4.42
N ASP A 99 -10.42 4.01 4.34
CA ASP A 99 -9.74 4.37 3.12
C ASP A 99 -8.69 3.34 2.65
N TYR A 100 -8.43 2.25 3.38
CA TYR A 100 -7.43 1.25 3.03
C TYR A 100 -8.05 -0.08 2.59
N VAL A 101 -9.37 -0.27 2.67
CA VAL A 101 -10.00 -1.50 2.17
C VAL A 101 -9.76 -1.68 0.67
N ASP A 102 -9.18 -2.81 0.29
CA ASP A 102 -8.85 -3.10 -1.11
C ASP A 102 -9.83 -4.05 -1.78
N VAL A 103 -10.16 -5.16 -1.11
CA VAL A 103 -10.85 -6.28 -1.74
C VAL A 103 -11.78 -6.94 -0.74
N ALA A 104 -12.97 -7.30 -1.20
CA ALA A 104 -13.90 -8.10 -0.43
C ALA A 104 -13.79 -9.60 -0.75
N ALA A 105 -13.99 -10.42 0.27
CA ALA A 105 -14.08 -11.87 0.14
C ALA A 105 -15.10 -12.46 1.13
N PRO A 106 -15.53 -13.73 0.93
CA PRO A 106 -16.47 -14.38 1.85
C PRO A 106 -15.95 -14.35 3.29
N GLY A 107 -16.74 -13.74 4.19
CA GLY A 107 -16.38 -13.60 5.60
C GLY A 107 -17.53 -13.91 6.56
N VAL A 108 -18.70 -14.33 6.05
CA VAL A 108 -19.84 -14.75 6.88
C VAL A 108 -20.20 -16.19 6.55
N ALA A 109 -20.42 -16.97 7.60
CA ALA A 109 -20.74 -18.39 7.50
C ALA A 109 -19.69 -19.17 6.66
N VAL A 110 -18.41 -18.90 6.91
CA VAL A 110 -17.30 -19.56 6.24
C VAL A 110 -17.03 -20.92 6.89
N PRO A 111 -17.06 -22.03 6.14
CA PRO A 111 -16.67 -23.33 6.66
C PRO A 111 -15.15 -23.39 6.85
N VAL A 112 -14.72 -23.88 8.02
CA VAL A 112 -13.29 -23.99 8.36
C VAL A 112 -13.02 -25.32 9.05
N ASP A 113 -11.81 -25.84 8.86
CA ASP A 113 -11.30 -26.94 9.67
C ASP A 113 -10.89 -26.41 11.05
N VAL A 114 -11.28 -27.11 12.11
CA VAL A 114 -10.91 -26.80 13.50
C VAL A 114 -10.38 -28.04 14.20
N PRO A 115 -9.36 -27.91 15.06
CA PRO A 115 -8.95 -29.02 15.93
C PRO A 115 -10.14 -29.58 16.71
N LEU A 116 -10.30 -30.91 16.73
CA LEU A 116 -11.44 -31.62 17.37
C LEU A 116 -11.76 -31.14 18.79
N ARG A 117 -10.72 -30.78 19.57
CA ARG A 117 -10.88 -30.26 20.93
C ARG A 117 -11.57 -28.89 21.03
N TRP A 118 -11.74 -28.20 19.91
CA TRP A 118 -12.34 -26.87 19.76
C TRP A 118 -13.58 -26.92 18.85
N ASP A 119 -14.01 -28.11 18.46
CA ASP A 119 -15.21 -28.33 17.68
C ASP A 119 -16.40 -28.56 18.63
N ASP A 120 -16.87 -27.46 19.25
CA ASP A 120 -17.87 -27.49 20.31
C ASP A 120 -19.11 -26.63 20.00
N LYS A 121 -19.20 -26.09 18.77
CA LYS A 121 -20.15 -25.02 18.43
C LYS A 121 -21.45 -25.49 17.75
N ASP A 122 -21.42 -26.57 16.98
CA ASP A 122 -22.55 -27.07 16.20
C ASP A 122 -23.09 -28.42 16.67
N GLY A 123 -22.53 -28.95 17.78
CA GLY A 123 -22.99 -30.18 18.42
C GLY A 123 -22.51 -31.45 17.75
N THR A 124 -21.66 -31.33 16.72
CA THR A 124 -20.93 -32.42 16.09
C THR A 124 -19.42 -32.14 16.20
N ALA A 125 -18.60 -33.19 16.20
CA ALA A 125 -17.16 -33.08 16.46
C ALA A 125 -16.37 -33.75 15.32
N GLU A 126 -16.62 -33.33 14.10
CA GLU A 126 -15.96 -33.81 12.86
C GLU A 126 -14.71 -33.02 12.48
N GLY A 127 -14.32 -32.03 13.29
CA GLY A 127 -13.19 -31.15 13.06
C GLY A 127 -13.50 -30.03 12.09
N ARG A 128 -14.77 -29.61 12.00
CA ARG A 128 -15.23 -28.56 11.11
C ARG A 128 -16.31 -27.74 11.77
N THR A 129 -16.23 -26.43 11.57
CA THR A 129 -17.29 -25.55 12.00
C THR A 129 -17.45 -24.39 11.03
N THR A 130 -18.42 -23.54 11.31
CA THR A 130 -18.71 -22.34 10.54
C THR A 130 -18.41 -21.09 11.36
N VAL A 131 -17.70 -20.15 10.76
CA VAL A 131 -17.21 -18.93 11.42
C VAL A 131 -17.49 -17.69 10.59
N SER A 132 -17.56 -16.54 11.25
CA SER A 132 -17.73 -15.24 10.61
C SER A 132 -16.66 -14.27 11.14
N GLY A 133 -16.11 -13.46 10.24
CA GLY A 133 -15.09 -12.46 10.54
C GLY A 133 -14.26 -12.11 9.30
N THR A 134 -13.75 -10.88 9.24
CA THR A 134 -12.76 -10.44 8.24
C THR A 134 -11.47 -11.25 8.33
N SER A 135 -11.16 -11.82 9.50
CA SER A 135 -10.12 -12.83 9.72
C SER A 135 -10.25 -14.05 8.80
N PHE A 136 -11.45 -14.37 8.30
CA PHE A 136 -11.71 -15.48 7.39
C PHE A 136 -11.85 -15.03 5.93
N ALA A 137 -12.16 -13.76 5.67
CA ALA A 137 -12.05 -13.16 4.34
C ALA A 137 -10.58 -12.96 3.91
N SER A 138 -9.73 -12.49 4.82
CA SER A 138 -8.28 -12.27 4.60
C SER A 138 -7.54 -13.46 3.97
N PRO A 139 -7.69 -14.72 4.44
CA PRO A 139 -7.02 -15.86 3.82
C PRO A 139 -7.53 -16.21 2.42
N TYR A 140 -8.79 -15.88 2.06
CA TYR A 140 -9.24 -15.99 0.66
C TYR A 140 -8.46 -15.01 -0.23
N VAL A 141 -8.33 -13.76 0.21
CA VAL A 141 -7.56 -12.74 -0.50
C VAL A 141 -6.09 -13.13 -0.60
N ALA A 142 -5.47 -13.58 0.50
CA ALA A 142 -4.09 -14.07 0.49
C ALA A 142 -3.90 -15.29 -0.44
N GLY A 143 -4.90 -16.17 -0.53
CA GLY A 143 -4.94 -17.24 -1.50
C GLY A 143 -4.95 -16.73 -2.95
N GLY A 144 -5.78 -15.72 -3.25
CA GLY A 144 -5.81 -15.06 -4.55
C GLY A 144 -4.47 -14.39 -4.92
N VAL A 145 -3.87 -13.66 -3.98
CA VAL A 145 -2.52 -13.08 -4.13
C VAL A 145 -1.49 -14.18 -4.40
N SER A 146 -1.58 -15.30 -3.70
CA SER A 146 -0.68 -16.45 -3.90
C SER A 146 -0.83 -17.07 -5.30
N TRP A 147 -2.03 -17.09 -5.87
CA TRP A 147 -2.25 -17.51 -7.26
C TRP A 147 -1.56 -16.57 -8.26
N ILE A 148 -1.68 -15.25 -8.06
CA ILE A 148 -1.03 -14.26 -8.92
C ILE A 148 0.50 -14.44 -8.87
N VAL A 149 1.07 -14.46 -7.66
CA VAL A 149 2.51 -14.61 -7.44
C VAL A 149 3.04 -15.94 -7.98
N GLY A 150 2.29 -17.03 -7.77
CA GLY A 150 2.68 -18.36 -8.23
C GLY A 150 2.67 -18.51 -9.75
N ALA A 151 1.70 -17.90 -10.42
CA ALA A 151 1.61 -17.90 -11.88
C ALA A 151 2.60 -16.93 -12.55
N ARG A 152 2.96 -15.85 -11.85
CA ARG A 152 3.75 -14.73 -12.38
C ARG A 152 4.83 -14.27 -11.39
N PRO A 153 5.86 -15.10 -11.15
CA PRO A 153 6.83 -14.88 -10.08
C PRO A 153 7.72 -13.65 -10.28
N GLU A 154 7.78 -13.10 -11.50
CA GLU A 154 8.55 -11.91 -11.88
C GLU A 154 7.92 -10.59 -11.39
N LEU A 155 6.65 -10.60 -11.01
CA LEU A 155 5.95 -9.44 -10.49
C LEU A 155 6.53 -9.02 -9.13
N ASP A 156 6.62 -7.72 -8.91
CA ASP A 156 6.84 -7.15 -7.58
C ASP A 156 5.52 -6.93 -6.82
N ALA A 157 5.62 -6.45 -5.58
CA ALA A 157 4.47 -6.31 -4.70
C ALA A 157 3.45 -5.26 -5.20
N SER A 158 3.90 -4.15 -5.79
CA SER A 158 3.02 -3.11 -6.33
C SER A 158 2.22 -3.62 -7.52
N GLN A 159 2.87 -4.33 -8.45
CA GLN A 159 2.18 -4.93 -9.59
C GLN A 159 1.16 -5.99 -9.17
N VAL A 160 1.48 -6.79 -8.13
CA VAL A 160 0.54 -7.78 -7.58
C VAL A 160 -0.70 -7.10 -6.99
N ALA A 161 -0.53 -6.03 -6.21
CA ALA A 161 -1.66 -5.27 -5.66
C ALA A 161 -2.50 -4.64 -6.77
N ALA A 162 -1.87 -3.99 -7.76
CA ALA A 162 -2.57 -3.38 -8.89
C ALA A 162 -3.36 -4.41 -9.73
N ILE A 163 -2.79 -5.59 -9.99
CA ILE A 163 -3.49 -6.69 -10.67
C ILE A 163 -4.70 -7.15 -9.86
N LEU A 164 -4.53 -7.32 -8.55
CA LEU A 164 -5.62 -7.76 -7.68
C LEU A 164 -6.78 -6.77 -7.73
N ARG A 165 -6.51 -5.48 -7.49
CA ARG A 165 -7.49 -4.38 -7.51
C ARG A 165 -8.21 -4.26 -8.85
N ALA A 166 -7.48 -4.35 -9.97
CA ALA A 166 -8.04 -4.22 -11.31
C ALA A 166 -8.90 -5.42 -11.76
N SER A 167 -8.87 -6.53 -11.02
CA SER A 167 -9.49 -7.79 -11.42
C SER A 167 -10.83 -8.08 -10.76
N THR A 168 -11.15 -7.35 -9.69
CA THR A 168 -12.31 -7.58 -8.84
C THR A 168 -13.62 -7.47 -9.62
N ARG A 169 -14.67 -8.08 -9.07
CA ARG A 169 -16.04 -7.77 -9.46
C ARG A 169 -16.55 -6.71 -8.50
N ASP A 170 -16.71 -5.51 -9.01
CA ASP A 170 -17.27 -4.36 -8.30
C ASP A 170 -18.57 -4.72 -7.56
N LEU A 171 -18.72 -4.20 -6.34
CA LEU A 171 -19.85 -4.41 -5.43
C LEU A 171 -20.27 -3.06 -4.83
N GLU A 172 -21.45 -3.01 -4.22
CA GLU A 172 -21.97 -1.80 -3.56
C GLU A 172 -22.05 -0.57 -4.51
N GLN A 173 -21.06 0.33 -4.48
CA GLN A 173 -21.03 1.56 -5.29
C GLN A 173 -20.07 1.41 -6.48
N PRO A 174 -20.39 1.97 -7.66
CA PRO A 174 -19.48 1.88 -8.80
C PRO A 174 -18.09 2.43 -8.51
N GLY A 175 -17.06 1.60 -8.74
CA GLY A 175 -15.66 1.93 -8.47
C GLY A 175 -15.23 1.53 -7.07
N TRP A 176 -14.21 2.20 -6.53
CA TRP A 176 -13.79 1.91 -5.17
C TRP A 176 -14.80 2.47 -4.16
N ASP A 177 -15.09 1.71 -3.11
CA ASP A 177 -15.85 2.13 -1.95
C ASP A 177 -15.17 1.68 -0.63
N PRO A 178 -15.40 2.37 0.51
CA PRO A 178 -14.71 2.04 1.77
C PRO A 178 -15.14 0.70 2.40
N TYR A 179 -16.24 0.10 1.95
CA TYR A 179 -16.82 -1.11 2.52
C TYR A 179 -16.33 -2.38 1.82
N THR A 180 -16.18 -2.36 0.50
CA THR A 180 -15.73 -3.51 -0.29
C THR A 180 -14.46 -3.27 -1.09
N GLY A 181 -13.89 -2.07 -1.00
CA GLY A 181 -12.72 -1.66 -1.74
C GLY A 181 -13.04 -1.60 -3.23
N TYR A 182 -12.25 -2.27 -4.05
CA TYR A 182 -12.52 -2.46 -5.48
C TYR A 182 -13.56 -3.57 -5.74
N GLY A 183 -14.04 -4.27 -4.70
CA GLY A 183 -15.08 -5.29 -4.80
C GLY A 183 -14.58 -6.71 -4.57
N LEU A 184 -15.36 -7.69 -5.05
CA LEU A 184 -15.13 -9.11 -4.79
C LEU A 184 -13.91 -9.67 -5.53
N LEU A 185 -13.03 -10.36 -4.80
CA LEU A 185 -11.92 -11.16 -5.34
C LEU A 185 -12.31 -12.03 -6.55
N GLN A 186 -11.57 -11.94 -7.66
CA GLN A 186 -11.74 -12.77 -8.86
C GLN A 186 -10.39 -13.34 -9.35
N ILE A 187 -10.05 -14.55 -8.94
CA ILE A 187 -8.75 -15.16 -9.27
C ILE A 187 -8.56 -15.32 -10.79
N THR A 188 -9.59 -15.81 -11.50
CA THR A 188 -9.51 -16.01 -12.95
C THR A 188 -9.27 -14.70 -13.70
N ASN A 189 -9.92 -13.62 -13.29
CA ASN A 189 -9.72 -12.29 -13.88
C ASN A 189 -8.30 -11.79 -13.60
N ALA A 190 -7.80 -11.96 -12.36
CA ALA A 190 -6.49 -11.51 -11.95
C ALA A 190 -5.37 -12.11 -12.81
N LEU A 191 -5.49 -13.39 -13.16
CA LEU A 191 -4.52 -14.08 -14.02
C LEU A 191 -4.53 -13.58 -15.47
N ALA A 192 -5.58 -12.87 -15.90
CA ALA A 192 -5.71 -12.31 -17.24
C ALA A 192 -5.30 -10.82 -17.33
N VAL A 193 -5.13 -10.13 -16.21
CA VAL A 193 -4.74 -8.70 -16.21
C VAL A 193 -3.32 -8.55 -16.77
N PRO A 194 -3.10 -7.68 -17.77
CA PRO A 194 -1.75 -7.39 -18.28
C PRO A 194 -0.81 -6.89 -17.18
N THR A 195 0.49 -7.11 -17.32
CA THR A 195 1.49 -6.57 -16.39
C THR A 195 1.36 -5.05 -16.29
N PRO A 196 1.08 -4.47 -15.10
CA PRO A 196 1.19 -3.04 -14.90
C PRO A 196 2.64 -2.58 -15.11
N PRO A 197 2.89 -1.30 -15.45
CA PRO A 197 4.23 -0.76 -15.45
C PRO A 197 4.92 -0.99 -14.10
N LYS A 198 6.23 -1.22 -14.13
CA LYS A 198 7.01 -1.41 -12.92
C LYS A 198 7.40 -0.05 -12.35
N ASP A 199 7.13 0.16 -11.07
CA ASP A 199 7.74 1.25 -10.31
C ASP A 199 9.05 0.78 -9.68
N LEU A 200 10.15 1.45 -10.04
CA LEU A 200 11.50 1.02 -9.66
C LEU A 200 12.01 1.67 -8.38
N LEU A 201 11.31 2.68 -7.86
CA LEU A 201 11.82 3.48 -6.75
C LEU A 201 11.10 3.22 -5.43
N GLU A 202 10.07 2.38 -5.45
CA GLU A 202 9.31 1.89 -4.30
C GLU A 202 10.11 1.10 -3.25
N PRO A 203 9.77 1.21 -1.94
CA PRO A 203 8.86 2.19 -1.35
C PRO A 203 9.48 3.59 -1.27
N ASN A 204 8.70 4.62 -1.60
CA ASN A 204 9.20 5.99 -1.61
C ASN A 204 8.23 7.05 -1.02
N ASP A 205 7.26 6.61 -0.23
CA ASP A 205 6.12 7.41 0.28
C ASP A 205 6.46 8.43 1.37
N SER A 206 7.58 8.23 2.07
CA SER A 206 7.92 9.03 3.24
C SER A 206 9.36 9.53 3.23
N PRO A 207 9.66 10.64 3.91
CA PRO A 207 11.04 11.10 4.05
C PRO A 207 11.95 10.04 4.68
N ALA A 208 11.42 9.10 5.47
CA ALA A 208 12.20 8.05 6.09
C ALA A 208 12.74 7.04 5.05
N TYR A 209 11.97 6.74 4.01
CA TYR A 209 12.33 5.74 2.99
C TYR A 209 13.34 6.25 1.96
N VAL A 210 13.33 7.57 1.73
CA VAL A 210 14.18 8.22 0.70
C VAL A 210 15.41 8.93 1.28
N ARG A 211 15.62 8.87 2.60
CA ARG A 211 16.81 9.42 3.28
C ARG A 211 17.99 8.44 3.24
N PRO A 212 19.24 8.94 3.22
CA PRO A 212 20.42 8.06 3.19
C PRO A 212 20.82 7.47 4.56
N ALA A 213 20.11 7.76 5.66
CA ALA A 213 20.52 7.39 7.01
C ALA A 213 19.67 6.26 7.60
N GLY A 214 20.22 5.03 7.64
CA GLY A 214 19.65 3.89 8.39
C GLY A 214 19.88 2.54 7.71
N LYS A 215 20.10 1.48 8.51
CA LYS A 215 20.03 0.08 8.04
C LYS A 215 18.55 -0.18 7.68
N GLY A 216 18.25 -0.34 6.39
CA GLY A 216 16.86 -0.47 5.88
C GLY A 216 16.44 0.57 4.84
N THR A 217 17.37 1.38 4.33
CA THR A 217 17.08 2.43 3.33
C THR A 217 16.90 1.84 1.92
N PHE A 218 15.74 2.09 1.31
CA PHE A 218 15.32 1.51 0.03
C PHE A 218 15.80 2.33 -1.18
N SER A 219 15.73 3.67 -1.14
CA SER A 219 16.28 4.54 -2.20
C SER A 219 17.37 5.48 -1.67
N LYS A 220 18.64 5.08 -1.87
CA LYS A 220 19.81 5.85 -1.39
C LYS A 220 20.30 6.91 -2.36
N THR A 221 19.98 6.79 -3.65
CA THR A 221 20.61 7.60 -4.69
C THR A 221 19.67 8.72 -5.13
N PRO A 222 20.08 9.99 -5.04
CA PRO A 222 19.29 11.08 -5.58
C PRO A 222 19.11 10.89 -7.09
N ILE A 223 17.90 11.09 -7.60
CA ILE A 223 17.60 10.95 -9.04
C ILE A 223 18.34 11.98 -9.89
N TRP A 224 18.82 13.08 -9.30
CA TRP A 224 19.58 14.11 -9.98
C TRP A 224 20.58 14.81 -9.07
N THR A 225 21.80 15.06 -9.56
CA THR A 225 22.92 15.61 -8.76
C THR A 225 23.70 16.76 -9.41
N GLY A 226 23.16 17.40 -10.45
CA GLY A 226 23.83 18.51 -11.15
C GLY A 226 24.16 18.27 -12.63
N GLY A 227 23.77 17.11 -13.18
CA GLY A 227 24.06 16.71 -14.56
C GLY A 227 23.01 17.14 -15.60
N PRO A 228 22.98 16.47 -16.77
CA PRO A 228 21.94 16.64 -17.79
C PRO A 228 20.52 16.41 -17.25
N LYS A 229 19.50 16.68 -18.08
CA LYS A 229 18.10 16.38 -17.77
C LYS A 229 17.96 14.88 -17.49
N VAL A 230 17.29 14.54 -16.39
CA VAL A 230 16.81 13.18 -16.08
C VAL A 230 15.29 13.17 -16.18
N THR A 231 14.74 12.03 -16.61
CA THR A 231 13.31 11.73 -16.56
C THR A 231 13.13 10.40 -15.85
N VAL A 232 12.24 10.37 -14.86
CA VAL A 232 11.73 9.19 -14.17
C VAL A 232 10.31 8.92 -14.67
N ARG A 233 9.97 7.64 -14.83
CA ARG A 233 8.59 7.18 -15.04
C ARG A 233 8.20 6.34 -13.84
N ALA A 234 7.02 6.57 -13.32
CA ALA A 234 6.53 5.98 -12.08
C ALA A 234 5.00 5.86 -12.12
N THR A 235 4.47 5.11 -11.18
CA THR A 235 3.03 4.88 -11.01
C THR A 235 2.66 5.10 -9.56
N GLY A 236 1.58 5.83 -9.29
CA GLY A 236 1.02 5.93 -7.94
C GLY A 236 -0.43 5.46 -7.93
N ASP A 237 -0.85 4.85 -6.83
CA ASP A 237 -2.24 4.51 -6.56
C ASP A 237 -2.79 5.45 -5.49
N SER A 238 -3.74 6.30 -5.90
CA SER A 238 -4.41 7.26 -5.01
C SER A 238 -5.01 6.66 -3.73
N ALA A 239 -5.26 5.34 -3.68
CA ALA A 239 -5.82 4.64 -2.54
C ALA A 239 -4.80 4.26 -1.46
N ASP A 240 -3.59 3.87 -1.85
CA ASP A 240 -2.65 3.13 -0.98
C ASP A 240 -1.17 3.53 -1.17
N ASP A 241 -0.82 4.10 -2.33
CA ASP A 241 0.52 4.50 -2.74
C ASP A 241 0.41 5.85 -3.47
N ASN A 242 -0.08 6.85 -2.72
CA ASN A 242 -0.47 8.13 -3.31
C ASN A 242 0.63 9.17 -3.23
N ILE A 243 1.73 8.90 -2.52
CA ILE A 243 2.85 9.82 -2.36
C ILE A 243 4.09 9.18 -2.93
N ASP A 244 4.73 9.90 -3.83
CA ASP A 244 6.00 9.52 -4.41
C ASP A 244 7.06 10.59 -4.11
N ALA A 245 8.10 10.27 -3.34
CA ALA A 245 9.19 11.19 -3.01
C ALA A 245 10.54 10.85 -3.68
N TYR A 246 11.15 11.88 -4.25
CA TYR A 246 12.43 11.79 -4.94
C TYR A 246 13.45 12.74 -4.36
N ARG A 247 14.64 12.23 -4.02
CA ARG A 247 15.73 13.08 -3.53
C ARG A 247 16.50 13.68 -4.70
N VAL A 248 16.81 14.98 -4.63
CA VAL A 248 17.69 15.68 -5.59
C VAL A 248 18.76 16.48 -4.87
N LYS A 249 19.93 16.64 -5.50
CA LYS A 249 21.03 17.48 -4.99
C LYS A 249 21.17 18.73 -5.85
N VAL A 250 20.82 19.87 -5.28
CA VAL A 250 20.86 21.18 -5.94
C VAL A 250 22.21 21.86 -5.70
N PRO A 251 23.04 22.12 -6.74
CA PRO A 251 24.34 22.76 -6.56
C PRO A 251 24.25 24.17 -5.97
N ALA A 252 25.33 24.62 -5.33
CA ALA A 252 25.41 25.94 -4.69
C ALA A 252 25.11 27.08 -5.68
N GLY A 253 24.28 28.03 -5.27
CA GLY A 253 23.89 29.18 -6.09
C GLY A 253 23.09 28.84 -7.35
N LYS A 254 22.61 27.60 -7.52
CA LYS A 254 21.84 27.17 -8.70
C LYS A 254 20.34 27.06 -8.40
N ARG A 255 19.56 27.10 -9.47
CA ARG A 255 18.14 26.78 -9.49
C ARG A 255 17.93 25.60 -10.43
N ILE A 256 17.00 24.73 -10.07
CA ILE A 256 16.56 23.62 -10.92
C ILE A 256 15.09 23.80 -11.26
N LYS A 257 14.71 23.30 -12.43
CA LYS A 257 13.33 23.19 -12.88
C LYS A 257 12.91 21.74 -12.79
N VAL A 258 11.76 21.51 -12.18
CA VAL A 258 11.12 20.19 -12.08
C VAL A 258 9.80 20.26 -12.83
N GLN A 259 9.52 19.25 -13.65
CA GLN A 259 8.27 19.17 -14.38
C GLN A 259 7.65 17.79 -14.20
N LEU A 260 6.38 17.76 -13.82
CA LEU A 260 5.55 16.57 -13.71
C LEU A 260 4.57 16.55 -14.87
N GLN A 261 4.45 15.40 -15.52
CA GLN A 261 3.52 15.17 -16.61
C GLN A 261 2.75 13.88 -16.33
N PRO A 262 1.52 13.97 -15.80
CA PRO A 262 0.65 12.81 -15.71
C PRO A 262 0.32 12.29 -17.12
N SER A 263 0.38 10.98 -17.29
CA SER A 263 -0.05 10.27 -18.50
C SER A 263 -1.49 9.77 -18.34
N THR A 264 -1.84 9.35 -17.12
CA THR A 264 -3.20 9.01 -16.68
C THR A 264 -3.46 9.64 -15.30
N GLY A 265 -4.73 9.86 -14.96
CA GLY A 265 -5.11 10.42 -13.66
C GLY A 265 -4.69 11.89 -13.45
N ARG A 266 -4.73 12.32 -12.19
CA ARG A 266 -4.24 13.63 -11.71
C ARG A 266 -3.12 13.39 -10.70
N ALA A 267 -2.07 14.19 -10.79
CA ALA A 267 -1.01 14.21 -9.80
C ALA A 267 -0.53 15.63 -9.55
N ASP A 268 -0.33 15.97 -8.28
CA ASP A 268 0.13 17.27 -7.82
C ASP A 268 1.64 17.22 -7.53
N LEU A 269 2.35 18.33 -7.76
CA LEU A 269 3.81 18.41 -7.63
C LEU A 269 4.23 19.38 -6.52
N PHE A 270 5.05 18.90 -5.60
CA PHE A 270 5.55 19.65 -4.46
C PHE A 270 7.07 19.56 -4.34
N ALA A 271 7.68 20.56 -3.71
CA ALA A 271 9.06 20.48 -3.23
C ALA A 271 9.13 20.73 -1.74
N PHE A 272 10.04 20.02 -1.08
CA PHE A 272 10.36 20.21 0.33
C PHE A 272 11.87 20.30 0.53
N ASP A 273 12.28 20.99 1.59
CA ASP A 273 13.68 21.01 1.99
C ASP A 273 14.14 19.67 2.59
N GLN A 274 15.45 19.49 2.73
CA GLN A 274 16.03 18.27 3.31
C GLN A 274 15.70 18.04 4.80
N SER A 275 15.10 18.99 5.51
CA SER A 275 14.79 18.88 6.94
C SER A 275 13.40 18.28 7.22
N VAL A 276 12.50 18.29 6.23
CA VAL A 276 11.11 17.80 6.31
C VAL A 276 10.98 16.43 7.01
N ARG A 277 10.04 16.33 7.95
CA ARG A 277 9.80 15.08 8.71
C ARG A 277 8.55 14.34 8.25
N SER A 278 7.59 15.06 7.69
CA SER A 278 6.36 14.54 7.10
C SER A 278 5.96 15.46 5.96
N PHE A 279 5.67 14.90 4.79
CA PHE A 279 5.19 15.69 3.64
C PHE A 279 3.77 16.22 3.89
N LEU A 280 2.92 15.43 4.54
CA LEU A 280 1.53 15.76 4.86
C LEU A 280 1.38 16.87 5.92
N ARG A 281 2.34 16.99 6.85
CA ARG A 281 2.28 17.96 7.97
C ARG A 281 3.19 19.16 7.81
N SER A 282 3.81 19.33 6.64
CA SER A 282 4.76 20.42 6.38
C SER A 282 4.32 21.28 5.21
N THR A 283 4.73 22.54 5.22
CA THR A 283 4.52 23.43 4.07
C THR A 283 5.60 23.21 3.01
N PRO A 284 5.24 23.02 1.73
CA PRO A 284 6.21 22.89 0.65
C PRO A 284 6.93 24.22 0.38
N ILE A 285 8.17 24.14 -0.12
CA ILE A 285 8.93 25.32 -0.56
C ILE A 285 8.48 25.85 -1.93
N ASP A 286 7.85 24.98 -2.73
CA ASP A 286 7.17 25.32 -3.98
C ASP A 286 6.15 24.22 -4.32
N ALA A 287 5.08 24.56 -5.02
CA ALA A 287 4.00 23.64 -5.35
C ALA A 287 3.28 24.02 -6.66
N SER A 288 2.78 23.02 -7.37
CA SER A 288 1.96 23.18 -8.57
C SER A 288 0.91 22.06 -8.59
N THR A 289 -0.36 22.45 -8.75
CA THR A 289 -1.53 21.55 -8.67
C THR A 289 -2.48 21.77 -9.85
N ARG A 290 -2.02 21.48 -11.07
CA ARG A 290 -2.82 21.66 -12.28
C ARG A 290 -3.85 20.52 -12.38
N SER A 291 -4.98 20.81 -13.00
CA SER A 291 -6.02 19.81 -13.22
C SER A 291 -5.67 18.82 -14.34
N GLY A 292 -6.11 17.57 -14.17
CA GLY A 292 -5.96 16.49 -15.16
C GLY A 292 -4.51 16.19 -15.51
N THR A 293 -4.23 15.98 -16.80
CA THR A 293 -2.89 15.63 -17.31
C THR A 293 -2.06 16.85 -17.71
N ARG A 294 -2.34 18.02 -17.15
CA ARG A 294 -1.55 19.22 -17.47
C ARG A 294 -0.16 19.12 -16.85
N THR A 295 0.83 19.74 -17.48
CA THR A 295 2.18 19.76 -16.94
C THR A 295 2.25 20.67 -15.72
N ASP A 296 2.64 20.11 -14.58
CA ASP A 296 3.02 20.85 -13.38
C ASP A 296 4.49 21.25 -13.43
N THR A 297 4.82 22.42 -12.90
CA THR A 297 6.20 22.93 -12.92
C THR A 297 6.49 23.70 -11.66
N ILE A 298 7.59 23.33 -11.00
CA ILE A 298 8.11 24.01 -9.82
C ILE A 298 9.61 24.30 -9.98
N TRP A 299 10.14 25.17 -9.13
CA TRP A 299 11.55 25.53 -9.08
C TRP A 299 12.13 25.36 -7.68
N ILE A 300 13.30 24.73 -7.61
CA ILE A 300 14.04 24.61 -6.34
C ILE A 300 15.33 25.42 -6.46
N ARG A 301 15.47 26.45 -5.61
CA ARG A 301 16.65 27.33 -5.59
C ARG A 301 17.52 27.04 -4.37
N ASN A 302 18.82 26.85 -4.60
CA ASN A 302 19.81 26.80 -3.55
C ASN A 302 20.60 28.12 -3.50
N THR A 303 20.29 28.98 -2.54
CA THR A 303 20.99 30.24 -2.28
C THR A 303 22.25 30.07 -1.42
N GLY A 304 22.53 28.86 -0.93
CA GLY A 304 23.67 28.56 -0.08
C GLY A 304 25.00 28.44 -0.84
N LYS A 305 26.08 28.39 -0.05
CA LYS A 305 27.46 28.24 -0.55
C LYS A 305 27.88 26.79 -0.84
N SER A 306 27.07 25.83 -0.44
CA SER A 306 27.30 24.40 -0.65
C SER A 306 26.09 23.75 -1.33
N ALA A 307 26.29 22.61 -1.98
CA ALA A 307 25.18 21.82 -2.50
C ALA A 307 24.25 21.38 -1.36
N ARG A 308 22.94 21.31 -1.63
CA ARG A 308 21.92 20.92 -0.67
C ARG A 308 20.98 19.89 -1.27
N PHE A 309 20.44 19.01 -0.42
CA PHE A 309 19.38 18.11 -0.85
C PHE A 309 18.01 18.81 -0.75
N ALA A 310 17.08 18.34 -1.56
CA ALA A 310 15.66 18.63 -1.48
C ALA A 310 14.88 17.37 -1.86
N PHE A 311 13.60 17.34 -1.49
CA PHE A 311 12.65 16.33 -1.94
C PHE A 311 11.74 16.95 -2.99
N ILE A 312 11.51 16.21 -4.06
CA ILE A 312 10.42 16.42 -5.00
C ILE A 312 9.37 15.40 -4.62
N VAL A 313 8.13 15.82 -4.42
CA VAL A 313 7.04 14.94 -4.02
C VAL A 313 5.94 15.04 -5.06
N VAL A 314 5.50 13.90 -5.56
CA VAL A 314 4.33 13.75 -6.41
C VAL A 314 3.22 13.18 -5.53
N ASN A 315 2.03 13.75 -5.60
CA ASN A 315 0.85 13.20 -4.92
C ASN A 315 -0.18 12.82 -5.98
N THR A 316 -0.46 11.53 -6.16
CA THR A 316 -1.46 11.06 -7.12
C THR A 316 -2.85 11.06 -6.48
N THR A 317 -3.78 11.82 -7.03
CA THR A 317 -5.13 11.97 -6.47
C THR A 317 -6.20 11.20 -7.26
N GLY A 318 -5.79 10.38 -8.26
CA GLY A 318 -6.69 9.65 -9.16
C GLY A 318 -7.37 10.54 -10.23
N PRO A 319 -8.00 9.98 -11.27
CA PRO A 319 -8.81 10.73 -12.23
C PRO A 319 -10.18 11.10 -11.63
N GLU A 320 -10.56 12.38 -11.66
CA GLU A 320 -11.93 12.85 -11.31
C GLU A 320 -12.49 12.28 -10.00
N ASP A 321 -11.70 12.32 -8.92
CA ASP A 321 -12.06 11.81 -7.59
C ASP A 321 -12.32 10.28 -7.51
N GLN A 322 -11.95 9.51 -8.55
CA GLN A 322 -11.95 8.05 -8.51
C GLN A 322 -10.57 7.50 -8.17
N ARG A 323 -10.53 6.50 -7.29
CA ARG A 323 -9.27 5.81 -6.96
C ARG A 323 -8.79 4.94 -8.10
N GLY A 324 -7.49 4.97 -8.36
CA GLY A 324 -6.85 4.05 -9.28
C GLY A 324 -5.41 4.41 -9.62
N LEU A 325 -4.79 3.54 -10.41
CA LEU A 325 -3.41 3.67 -10.85
C LEU A 325 -3.25 4.88 -11.79
N SER A 326 -2.33 5.77 -11.43
CA SER A 326 -1.93 6.94 -12.20
C SER A 326 -0.49 6.77 -12.67
N GLU A 327 -0.23 6.92 -13.96
CA GLU A 327 1.13 6.90 -14.52
C GLU A 327 1.61 8.32 -14.76
N TYR A 328 2.88 8.61 -14.47
CA TYR A 328 3.43 9.94 -14.73
C TYR A 328 4.92 9.92 -15.10
N GLY A 329 5.35 11.00 -15.75
CA GLY A 329 6.75 11.31 -16.02
C GLY A 329 7.21 12.51 -15.20
N LEU A 330 8.26 12.32 -14.41
CA LEU A 330 8.91 13.39 -13.64
C LEU A 330 10.26 13.73 -14.26
N SER A 331 10.50 15.00 -14.58
CA SER A 331 11.78 15.42 -15.13
C SER A 331 12.45 16.52 -14.33
N VAL A 332 13.77 16.40 -14.17
CA VAL A 332 14.61 17.32 -13.40
C VAL A 332 15.75 17.80 -14.28
N ARG A 333 15.95 19.11 -14.33
CA ARG A 333 17.08 19.72 -15.02
C ARG A 333 17.51 21.02 -14.35
N ARG A 334 18.70 21.48 -14.71
CA ARG A 334 19.11 22.85 -14.43
C ARG A 334 18.20 23.83 -15.18
N ASP A 335 17.79 24.89 -14.49
CA ASP A 335 17.02 26.01 -15.04
C ASP A 335 17.95 27.04 -15.70
#